data_AF-A0A109V670-F1
#
_entry.id   AF-A0A109V670-F1
#
_cell.length_a   1.000
_cell.length_b   1.000
_cell.length_c   1.000
_cell.angle_alpha   90.00
_cell.angle_beta   90.00
_cell.angle_gamma   90.00
#
_symmetry.space_group_name_H-M   'P 1'
#
loop_
_entity.id
_entity.type
_entity.pdbx_description
1 polymer ?
#
loop_
_entity_poly.entity_id
_entity_poly.type
_entity_poly.pdbx_seq_one_letter_code
_entity_poly.pdbx_strand_id
1 'polypeptide(L)'
;MLVAVVGVLSAIAALLGALLSMTASRVTVGASAALSLLLYILFLVLYPSLRFLFLGFMAGVDVGSFIYDVRILHAKVTVYPMFFLLTSSLGKVSLNVDVVQVIIVLEVVYFIVKRVGVRKASHSS
;
A
#
# COMPACT_ATOMS: atom_id res chain seq x y z
N MET A 1 2.02 -23.78 0.37
CA MET A 1 3.17 -23.37 -0.49
C MET A 1 2.89 -22.07 -1.24
N LEU A 2 1.85 -22.00 -2.09
CA LEU A 2 1.53 -20.80 -2.89
C LEU A 2 1.39 -19.51 -2.06
N VAL A 3 0.68 -19.56 -0.92
CA VAL A 3 0.50 -18.39 -0.03
C VAL A 3 1.84 -17.87 0.50
N ALA A 4 2.75 -18.76 0.90
CA ALA A 4 4.07 -18.37 1.41
C ALA A 4 4.92 -17.74 0.29
N VAL A 5 4.88 -18.31 -0.92
CA VAL A 5 5.58 -17.77 -2.09
C VAL A 5 5.06 -16.38 -2.44
N VAL A 6 3.74 -16.20 -2.51
CA VAL A 6 3.13 -14.88 -2.76
C VAL A 6 3.50 -13.89 -1.66
N GLY A 7 3.52 -14.32 -0.39
CA GLY A 7 3.94 -13.47 0.73
C GLY A 7 5.38 -12.97 0.58
N VAL A 8 6.32 -13.89 0.29
CA VAL A 8 7.73 -13.55 0.05
C VAL A 8 7.88 -12.60 -1.15
N LEU A 9 7.23 -12.92 -2.27
CA LEU A 9 7.28 -12.08 -3.46
C LEU A 9 6.65 -10.70 -3.23
N SER A 10 5.61 -10.60 -2.40
CA SER A 10 4.98 -9.32 -2.04
C SER A 10 5.92 -8.48 -1.16
N ALA A 11 6.66 -9.12 -0.25
CA ALA A 11 7.68 -8.44 0.55
C ALA A 11 8.84 -7.93 -0.33
N ILE A 12 9.28 -8.74 -1.31
CA ILE A 12 10.28 -8.31 -2.30
C ILE A 12 9.75 -7.13 -3.12
N ALA A 13 8.50 -7.21 -3.59
CA ALA A 13 7.87 -6.13 -4.34
C ALA A 13 7.79 -4.83 -3.51
N ALA A 14 7.47 -4.93 -2.21
CA ALA A 14 7.50 -3.78 -1.31
C ALA A 14 8.90 -3.16 -1.16
N LEU A 15 9.93 -3.99 -1.01
CA LEU A 15 11.31 -3.51 -0.95
C LEU A 15 11.72 -2.79 -2.24
N LEU A 16 11.34 -3.33 -3.40
CA LEU A 16 11.59 -2.69 -4.70
C LEU A 16 10.86 -1.36 -4.84
N GLY A 17 9.59 -1.29 -4.40
CA GLY A 17 8.82 -0.05 -4.39
C GLY A 17 9.47 1.02 -3.51
N ALA A 18 9.93 0.64 -2.32
CA ALA A 18 10.62 1.54 -1.39
C ALA A 18 11.92 2.09 -1.99
N LEU A 19 12.75 1.21 -2.56
CA LEU A 19 14.01 1.60 -3.20
C LEU A 19 13.80 2.55 -4.37
N LEU A 20 12.81 2.26 -5.22
CA LEU A 20 12.46 3.13 -6.35
C LEU A 20 12.04 4.51 -5.84
N SER A 21 11.18 4.56 -4.83
CA SER A 21 10.64 5.81 -4.29
C SER A 21 11.72 6.70 -3.65
N MET A 22 12.74 6.10 -3.04
CA MET A 22 13.86 6.82 -2.44
C MET A 22 14.86 7.40 -3.46
N THR A 23 14.90 6.86 -4.68
CA THR A 23 15.99 7.13 -5.65
C THR A 23 15.51 7.75 -6.96
N ALA A 24 14.30 7.45 -7.39
CA ALA A 24 13.75 7.89 -8.67
C ALA A 24 13.12 9.29 -8.58
N SER A 25 12.87 9.88 -9.75
CA SER A 25 12.14 11.15 -9.84
C SER A 25 10.69 10.99 -9.38
N ARG A 26 10.08 12.05 -8.80
CA ARG A 26 8.66 12.05 -8.36
C ARG A 26 7.70 11.60 -9.47
N VAL A 27 7.98 11.97 -10.72
CA VAL A 27 7.15 11.58 -11.88
C VAL A 27 7.20 10.07 -12.09
N THR A 28 8.39 9.48 -12.02
CA THR A 28 8.59 8.02 -12.12
C THR A 28 7.86 7.30 -10.98
N VAL A 29 8.00 7.79 -9.75
CA VAL A 29 7.35 7.22 -8.57
C VAL A 29 5.82 7.24 -8.73
N GLY A 30 5.24 8.37 -9.13
CA GLY A 30 3.80 8.50 -9.37
C GLY A 30 3.30 7.58 -10.47
N ALA A 31 4.02 7.49 -11.59
CA ALA A 31 3.66 6.60 -12.70
C ALA A 31 3.73 5.12 -12.30
N SER A 32 4.76 4.72 -11.55
CA SER A 32 4.90 3.34 -11.06
C SER A 32 3.82 2.97 -10.04
N ALA A 33 3.44 3.87 -9.14
CA ALA A 33 2.33 3.66 -8.21
C ALA A 33 1.00 3.50 -8.97
N ALA A 34 0.71 4.38 -9.94
CA ALA A 34 -0.50 4.30 -10.75
C ALA A 34 -0.57 3.00 -11.57
N LEU A 35 0.54 2.58 -12.18
CA LEU A 35 0.61 1.31 -12.91
C LEU A 35 0.38 0.12 -11.97
N SER A 36 0.98 0.14 -10.78
CA SER A 36 0.77 -0.91 -9.78
C SER A 36 -0.68 -0.97 -9.31
N LEU A 37 -1.37 0.16 -9.16
CA LEU A 37 -2.79 0.22 -8.84
C LEU A 37 -3.65 -0.44 -9.94
N LEU A 38 -3.37 -0.13 -11.20
CA LEU A 38 -4.06 -0.75 -12.34
C LEU A 38 -3.86 -2.27 -12.35
N LEU A 39 -2.63 -2.73 -12.12
CA LEU A 39 -2.31 -4.15 -12.03
C LEU A 39 -2.97 -4.81 -10.82
N TYR A 40 -3.03 -4.14 -9.67
CA TYR A 40 -3.77 -4.60 -8.50
C TYR A 40 -5.25 -4.85 -8.82
N ILE A 41 -5.92 -3.88 -9.46
CA ILE A 41 -7.35 -4.01 -9.84
C ILE A 41 -7.55 -5.12 -10.86
N LEU A 42 -6.68 -5.20 -11.88
CA LEU A 42 -6.75 -6.24 -12.91
C LEU A 42 -6.60 -7.65 -12.29
N PHE A 43 -5.61 -7.83 -11.42
CA PHE A 43 -5.34 -9.12 -10.79
C PHE A 43 -6.31 -9.44 -9.65
N LEU A 44 -6.95 -8.44 -9.04
CA LEU A 44 -8.06 -8.66 -8.11
C LEU A 44 -9.17 -9.48 -8.78
N VAL A 45 -9.43 -9.25 -10.07
CA VAL A 45 -10.44 -9.97 -10.86
C VAL A 45 -9.88 -11.27 -11.44
N LEU A 46 -8.71 -11.23 -12.10
CA LEU A 46 -8.20 -12.37 -12.87
C LEU A 46 -7.51 -13.44 -12.00
N TYR A 47 -6.64 -13.01 -11.07
CA TYR A 47 -5.83 -13.90 -10.24
C TYR A 47 -5.76 -13.36 -8.80
N PRO A 48 -6.83 -13.55 -8.00
CA PRO A 48 -7.04 -12.84 -6.75
C PRO A 48 -5.91 -13.02 -5.72
N SER A 49 -5.14 -14.12 -5.80
CA SER A 49 -3.99 -14.37 -4.93
C SER A 49 -2.76 -13.54 -5.30
N LEU A 50 -2.56 -13.18 -6.57
CA LEU A 50 -1.36 -12.47 -7.04
C LEU A 50 -1.47 -10.96 -6.89
N ARG A 51 -2.67 -10.41 -6.67
CA ARG A 51 -2.88 -8.96 -6.47
C ARG A 51 -2.02 -8.36 -5.36
N PHE A 52 -1.68 -9.16 -4.34
CA PHE A 52 -0.88 -8.73 -3.19
C PHE A 52 0.56 -8.35 -3.57
N LEU A 53 1.07 -8.83 -4.71
CA LEU A 53 2.37 -8.40 -5.23
C LEU A 53 2.37 -6.90 -5.53
N PHE A 54 1.33 -6.44 -6.21
CA PHE A 54 1.16 -5.05 -6.61
C PHE A 54 0.79 -4.17 -5.43
N LEU A 55 -0.04 -4.68 -4.51
CA LEU A 55 -0.31 -3.99 -3.25
C LEU A 55 0.95 -3.83 -2.41
N GLY A 56 1.79 -4.87 -2.32
CA GLY A 56 3.09 -4.83 -1.67
C GLY A 56 3.99 -3.76 -2.27
N PHE A 57 4.12 -3.73 -3.61
CA PHE A 57 4.87 -2.69 -4.31
C PHE A 57 4.38 -1.27 -3.99
N MET A 58 3.06 -1.02 -4.04
CA MET A 58 2.50 0.30 -3.71
C MET A 58 2.78 0.71 -2.27
N ALA A 59 2.62 -0.21 -1.32
CA ALA A 59 2.94 0.03 0.09
C ALA A 59 4.42 0.37 0.27
N GLY A 60 5.29 -0.33 -0.47
CA GLY A 60 6.70 -0.01 -0.56
C GLY A 60 6.97 1.41 -1.06
N VAL A 61 6.35 1.78 -2.19
CA VAL A 61 6.47 3.13 -2.77
C VAL A 61 6.04 4.22 -1.80
N ASP A 62 4.92 4.02 -1.11
CA ASP A 62 4.40 4.96 -0.11
C ASP A 62 5.38 5.13 1.06
N VAL A 63 5.84 4.02 1.65
CA VAL A 63 6.84 4.03 2.73
C VAL A 63 8.15 4.72 2.29
N GLY A 64 8.63 4.40 1.09
CA GLY A 64 9.86 5.03 0.56
C GLY A 64 9.69 6.53 0.33
N SER A 65 8.51 6.98 -0.09
CA SER A 65 8.21 8.41 -0.30
C SER A 65 8.16 9.13 1.04
N PHE A 66 7.54 8.52 2.05
CA PHE A 66 7.53 9.05 3.42
C PHE A 66 8.95 9.20 3.98
N ILE A 67 9.81 8.18 3.81
CA ILE A 67 11.22 8.25 4.22
C ILE A 67 11.95 9.38 3.50
N TYR A 68 11.73 9.53 2.19
CA TYR A 68 12.31 10.62 1.40
C TYR A 68 11.87 11.99 1.96
N ASP A 69 10.57 12.17 2.22
CA ASP A 69 10.00 13.43 2.71
C ASP A 69 10.51 13.81 4.10
N VAL A 70 10.61 12.84 5.01
CA VAL A 70 11.11 13.07 6.37
C VAL A 70 12.62 13.31 6.37
N ARG A 71 13.39 12.49 5.66
CA ARG A 71 14.85 12.44 5.78
C ARG A 71 15.57 13.45 4.89
N ILE A 72 15.07 13.67 3.68
CA ILE A 72 15.74 14.51 2.69
C ILE A 72 15.13 15.91 2.67
N LEU A 73 13.80 16.01 2.81
CA LEU A 73 13.10 17.29 2.77
C LEU A 73 12.85 17.91 4.15
N HIS A 74 13.23 17.23 5.24
CA HIS A 74 13.03 17.68 6.63
C HIS A 74 11.58 18.14 6.92
N ALA A 75 10.59 17.52 6.27
CA ALA A 75 9.19 17.86 6.47
C ALA A 75 8.69 17.30 7.82
N LYS A 76 7.89 18.10 8.55
CA LYS A 76 7.18 17.60 9.74
C LYS A 76 5.93 16.88 9.28
N VAL A 77 5.96 15.55 9.31
CA VAL A 77 4.85 14.69 8.89
C VAL A 77 4.19 14.06 10.11
N THR A 78 2.87 14.23 10.23
CA THR A 78 2.06 13.49 11.21
C THR A 78 1.28 12.42 10.48
N VAL A 79 1.50 11.16 10.86
CA VAL A 79 0.87 9.99 10.23
C VAL A 79 -0.40 9.63 10.98
N TYR A 80 -1.53 9.57 10.27
CA TYR A 80 -2.77 8.97 10.75
C TYR A 80 -3.08 7.72 9.93
N PRO A 81 -3.97 6.83 10.40
CA PRO A 81 -4.23 5.54 9.76
C PRO A 81 -4.74 5.58 8.30
N MET A 82 -5.23 6.73 7.81
CA MET A 82 -5.72 6.88 6.43
C MET A 82 -5.27 8.18 5.76
N PHE A 83 -4.52 9.02 6.46
CA PHE A 83 -4.12 10.32 5.94
C PHE A 83 -2.81 10.79 6.56
N PHE A 84 -2.08 11.57 5.79
CA PHE A 84 -0.89 12.26 6.27
C PHE A 84 -1.20 13.75 6.39
N LEU A 85 -0.81 14.34 7.53
CA LEU A 85 -0.73 15.78 7.68
C LEU A 85 0.71 16.22 7.42
N LEU A 86 0.90 16.95 6.33
CA LEU A 86 2.16 17.61 6.01
C LEU A 86 2.10 19.05 6.52
N THR A 87 2.92 19.36 7.51
CA THR A 87 3.15 20.72 7.98
C THR A 87 4.44 21.26 7.39
N SER A 88 4.32 22.24 6.49
CA SER A 88 5.45 23.00 5.97
C SER A 88 6.02 23.92 7.07
N SER A 89 7.31 24.25 6.97
CA SER A 89 7.97 25.27 7.80
C SER A 89 7.31 26.67 7.73
N LEU A 90 6.47 26.92 6.71
CA LEU A 90 5.67 28.14 6.54
C LEU A 90 4.29 28.07 7.22
N GLY A 91 3.98 27.00 7.97
CA GLY A 91 2.70 26.83 8.67
C GLY A 91 1.53 26.34 7.80
N LYS A 92 1.75 26.05 6.51
CA LYS A 92 0.73 25.44 5.64
C LYS A 92 0.55 23.97 5.99
N VAL A 93 -0.70 23.59 6.28
CA VAL A 93 -1.14 22.22 6.54
C VAL A 93 -1.75 21.67 5.26
N SER A 94 -1.23 20.55 4.77
CA SER A 94 -1.84 19.78 3.68
C SER A 94 -2.31 18.44 4.22
N LEU A 95 -3.58 18.12 3.99
CA LEU A 95 -4.17 16.80 4.26
C LEU A 95 -4.08 15.98 2.97
N ASN A 96 -3.32 14.90 3.00
CA ASN A 96 -3.23 13.98 1.88
C ASN A 96 -3.88 12.65 2.26
N VAL A 97 -4.87 12.21 1.50
CA VAL A 97 -5.52 10.90 1.67
C VAL A 97 -4.60 9.85 1.07
N ASP A 98 -4.21 8.88 1.88
CA ASP A 98 -3.37 7.79 1.42
C ASP A 98 -4.24 6.65 0.87
N VAL A 99 -4.36 6.64 -0.45
CA VAL A 99 -5.12 5.62 -1.19
C VAL A 99 -4.58 4.21 -0.91
N VAL A 100 -3.28 4.05 -0.68
CA VAL A 100 -2.67 2.74 -0.41
C VAL A 100 -3.12 2.23 0.96
N GLN A 101 -3.09 3.07 1.99
CA GLN A 101 -3.65 2.73 3.31
C GLN A 101 -5.13 2.36 3.23
N VAL A 102 -5.94 3.11 2.48
CA VAL A 102 -7.36 2.80 2.29
C VAL A 102 -7.54 1.41 1.69
N ILE A 103 -6.77 1.06 0.66
CA ILE A 103 -6.83 -0.28 0.03
C ILE A 103 -6.41 -1.37 1.02
N ILE A 104 -5.34 -1.17 1.80
CA ILE A 104 -4.90 -2.13 2.82
C ILE A 104 -6.02 -2.36 3.86
N VAL A 105 -6.67 -1.30 4.33
CA VAL A 105 -7.78 -1.41 5.28
C VAL A 105 -8.94 -2.20 4.67
N LEU A 106 -9.30 -1.93 3.41
CA LEU A 106 -10.36 -2.67 2.70
C LEU A 106 -10.02 -4.17 2.57
N GLU A 107 -8.76 -4.51 2.29
CA GLU A 107 -8.30 -5.91 2.21
C GLU A 107 -8.39 -6.63 3.57
N VAL A 108 -8.02 -5.94 4.66
CA VAL A 108 -8.15 -6.48 6.01
C VAL A 108 -9.62 -6.71 6.37
N VAL A 109 -10.50 -5.74 6.10
CA VAL A 109 -11.95 -5.88 6.31
C VAL A 109 -12.51 -7.04 5.50
N TYR A 110 -12.17 -7.13 4.21
CA TYR A 110 -12.57 -8.23 3.33
C TYR A 110 -12.13 -9.60 3.90
N PHE A 111 -10.88 -9.71 4.37
CA PHE A 111 -10.37 -10.93 4.97
C PHE A 111 -11.14 -11.34 6.24
N ILE A 112 -11.40 -10.38 7.14
CA ILE A 112 -12.16 -10.62 8.38
C ILE A 112 -13.57 -11.12 8.05
N VAL A 113 -14.30 -10.40 7.18
CA VAL A 113 -15.67 -10.75 6.79
C VAL A 113 -15.73 -12.15 6.19
N LYS A 114 -14.79 -12.47 5.28
CA LYS A 114 -14.72 -13.80 4.66
C LYS A 114 -14.48 -14.90 5.68
N ARG A 115 -13.58 -14.70 6.65
CA ARG A 115 -13.28 -15.70 7.68
C ARG A 115 -14.44 -15.91 8.66
N VAL A 116 -15.10 -14.83 9.07
CA VAL A 116 -16.25 -14.89 9.99
C VAL A 116 -17.46 -15.53 9.30
N GLY A 117 -17.73 -15.18 8.04
CA GLY A 117 -18.82 -15.77 7.25
C GLY A 117 -18.67 -17.28 7.05
N VAL A 118 -17.46 -17.75 6.77
CA VAL A 118 -17.16 -19.19 6.62
C VAL A 118 -17.38 -19.97 7.92
N ARG A 119 -17.02 -19.41 9.08
CA ARG A 119 -17.24 -20.07 10.38
C ARG A 119 -18.72 -20.20 10.74
N LYS A 120 -19.58 -19.26 10.34
CA LYS A 120 -21.01 -19.38 10.57
C LYS A 120 -21.63 -20.54 9.78
N ALA A 121 -21.19 -20.74 8.54
CA ALA A 121 -21.70 -21.82 7.69
C ALA A 121 -21.32 -23.22 8.19
N SER A 122 -20.17 -23.39 8.85
CA SER A 122 -19.73 -24.70 9.38
C SER A 122 -20.35 -25.09 10.72
N HIS A 123 -21.02 -24.18 11.42
CA HIS A 123 -21.72 -24.46 12.69
C HIS A 123 -23.23 -24.70 12.50
N SER A 124 -23.74 -24.49 11.28
CA SER A 124 -25.15 -24.72 10.92
C SER A 124 -25.38 -26.01 10.12
N SER A 125 -24.36 -26.85 9.98
CA SER A 125 -24.37 -28.15 9.29
C SER A 125 -24.04 -29.26 10.27
#